data_AF-W2XQN6-F1
#
_entry.id   AF-W2XQN6-F1
#
_cell.length_a   1.000
_cell.length_b   1.000
_cell.length_c   1.000
_cell.angle_alpha   90.00
_cell.angle_beta   90.00
_cell.angle_gamma   90.00
#
_symmetry.space_group_name_H-M   'P 1'
#
loop_
_entity.id
_entity.type
_entity.pdbx_description
1 polymer ?
#
loop_
_entity_poly.entity_id
_entity_poly.type
_entity_poly.pdbx_seq_one_letter_code
_entity_poly.pdbx_strand_id
1 'polypeptide(L)' 'MQRSLPDRLLTETEWRQLGVQQSRGWVHYAIHKPEPHILLFRRPLGTDPTTGRVNPEMEKQAKEKYAKEFN' A
#
# COMPACT_ATOMS: atom_id res chain seq x y z
N MET A 1 24.18 -14.31 -2.24
CA MET A 1 24.06 -13.47 -1.04
C MET A 1 22.61 -13.06 -0.87
N GLN A 2 21.96 -13.43 0.24
CA GLN A 2 20.61 -12.97 0.57
C GLN A 2 20.68 -11.45 0.76
N ARG A 3 20.02 -10.67 -0.10
CA ARG A 3 19.92 -9.22 0.10
C ARG A 3 19.02 -8.98 1.31
N SER A 4 19.54 -8.37 2.37
CA SER A 4 18.73 -7.93 3.50
C SER A 4 17.86 -6.75 3.07
N LEU A 5 16.57 -6.79 3.41
CA LEU A 5 15.68 -5.66 3.20
C LEU A 5 15.98 -4.55 4.22
N PRO A 6 15.79 -3.28 3.85
CA PRO A 6 16.05 -2.17 4.75
C PRO A 6 14.99 -2.10 5.86
N ASP A 7 15.36 -1.61 7.05
CA ASP A 7 14.44 -1.37 8.18
C ASP A 7 13.62 -0.08 7.99
N ARG A 8 13.10 0.12 6.79
CA ARG A 8 12.17 1.20 6.44
C ARG A 8 11.16 0.77 5.38
N LEU A 9 10.09 1.54 5.27
CA LEU A 9 9.12 1.34 4.19
C LEU A 9 9.77 1.54 2.82
N LEU A 10 9.25 0.80 1.85
CA LEU A 10 9.74 0.77 0.48
C LEU A 10 8.80 1.60 -0.39
N THR A 11 9.37 2.44 -1.23
CA THR A 11 8.63 3.12 -2.29
C THR A 11 8.21 2.13 -3.38
N GLU A 12 7.26 2.52 -4.24
CA GLU A 12 6.81 1.69 -5.36
C GLU A 12 7.95 1.22 -6.26
N THR A 13 8.87 2.13 -6.58
CA THR A 13 10.05 1.81 -7.39
C THR A 13 10.93 0.75 -6.73
N GLU A 14 11.14 0.83 -5.42
CA GLU A 14 12.04 -0.07 -4.70
C GLU A 14 11.51 -1.50 -4.63
N TRP A 15 10.23 -1.70 -4.26
CA TRP A 15 9.69 -3.06 -4.21
C TRP A 15 9.49 -3.65 -5.61
N ARG A 16 9.27 -2.83 -6.65
CA ARG A 16 9.27 -3.31 -8.04
C ARG A 16 10.66 -3.78 -8.47
N GLN A 17 11.73 -3.10 -8.05
CA GLN A 17 13.11 -3.53 -8.30
C GLN A 17 13.47 -4.85 -7.60
N LEU A 18 12.79 -5.19 -6.50
CA LEU A 18 12.90 -6.51 -5.86
C LEU A 18 12.18 -7.63 -6.64
N GLY A 19 11.46 -7.29 -7.72
CA GLY A 19 10.73 -8.24 -8.55
C GLY A 19 9.27 -8.44 -8.14
N VAL A 20 8.76 -7.69 -7.15
CA VAL A 20 7.34 -7.75 -6.78
C VAL A 20 6.50 -7.10 -7.88
N GLN A 21 5.52 -7.85 -8.38
CA GLN A 21 4.60 -7.41 -9.43
C GLN A 21 3.18 -7.35 -8.90
N GLN A 22 2.61 -6.15 -8.88
CA GLN A 22 1.23 -5.90 -8.52
C GLN A 22 0.66 -4.77 -9.40
N SER A 23 -0.67 -4.64 -9.39
CA SER A 23 -1.39 -3.51 -9.99
C SER A 23 -0.96 -2.17 -9.36
N ARG A 24 -1.35 -1.03 -9.93
CA ARG A 24 -0.96 0.28 -9.38
C ARG A 24 -1.72 0.62 -8.11
N GLY A 25 -1.13 1.51 -7.30
CA GLY A 25 -1.76 2.07 -6.10
C GLY A 25 -1.52 1.28 -4.80
N TRP A 26 -0.69 0.24 -4.81
CA TRP A 26 -0.27 -0.47 -3.60
C TRP A 26 0.84 0.27 -2.88
N VAL A 27 0.72 0.36 -1.55
CA VAL A 27 1.70 1.01 -0.67
C VAL A 27 2.20 0.02 0.36
N HIS A 28 3.52 -0.15 0.47
CA HIS A 28 4.15 -0.89 1.56
C HIS A 28 4.02 -0.06 2.85
N TYR A 29 3.18 -0.50 3.79
CA TYR A 29 2.74 0.37 4.89
C TYR A 29 3.27 -0.03 6.27
N ALA A 30 3.78 -1.25 6.42
CA ALA A 30 4.30 -1.76 7.69
C ALA A 30 5.38 -2.80 7.45
N ILE A 31 6.33 -2.89 8.39
CA ILE A 31 7.38 -3.92 8.39
C ILE A 31 7.04 -4.97 9.43
N HIS A 32 7.08 -6.24 9.02
CA HIS A 32 6.97 -7.35 9.93
C HIS A 32 8.36 -7.76 10.44
N LYS A 33 8.78 -7.22 11.60
CA LYS A 33 10.14 -7.43 12.15
C LYS A 33 10.56 -8.90 12.34
N PRO A 34 9.69 -9.82 12.81
CA PRO A 34 10.06 -11.22 12.97
C PRO A 34 10.47 -11.90 11.65
N GLU A 35 9.81 -11.53 10.55
CA GLU A 35 10.06 -12.08 9.22
C GLU A 35 10.16 -10.95 8.19
N PRO A 36 11.33 -10.27 8.08
CA PRO A 36 11.49 -9.05 7.27
C PRO A 36 11.24 -9.25 5.78
N HIS A 37 11.27 -10.50 5.31
CA HIS A 37 10.99 -10.87 3.93
C HIS A 37 9.49 -10.87 3.59
N ILE A 38 8.62 -10.74 4.59
CA ILE A 38 7.18 -10.53 4.41
C ILE A 38 6.90 -9.04 4.21
N LEU A 39 6.35 -8.69 3.04
CA LEU A 39 6.00 -7.31 2.68
C LEU A 39 4.50 -7.09 2.85
N LEU A 40 4.12 -6.08 3.66
CA LEU A 40 2.73 -5.76 3.96
C LEU A 40 2.24 -4.57 3.12
N PHE A 41 1.29 -4.83 2.22
CA PHE A 41 0.75 -3.81 1.33
C PHE A 41 -0.69 -3.41 1.69
N ARG A 42 -1.03 -2.14 1.45
CA ARG A 42 -2.41 -1.64 1.50
C ARG A 42 -2.73 -0.82 0.25
N ARG A 43 -4.00 -0.79 -0.12
CA ARG A 43 -4.52 0.01 -1.23
C ARG A 43 -5.94 0.50 -0.89
N PRO A 44 -6.29 1.77 -1.16
CA PRO A 44 -7.66 2.25 -0.96
C PRO A 44 -8.67 1.47 -1.80
N LEU A 45 -9.88 1.28 -1.27
CA LEU A 45 -10.97 0.67 -2.02
C LEU A 45 -11.38 1.59 -3.19
N GLY A 46 -11.74 1.00 -4.32
CA GLY A 46 -12.07 1.76 -5.53
C GLY A 46 -10.87 2.39 -6.25
N THR A 47 -9.64 1.95 -5.95
CA THR A 47 -8.45 2.31 -6.74
C THR A 47 -8.51 1.64 -8.11
N ASP A 48 -8.36 2.42 -9.17
CA ASP A 48 -8.25 1.89 -10.53
C ASP A 48 -6.90 1.13 -10.70
N PRO A 49 -6.93 -0.15 -11.12
CA PRO A 49 -5.74 -1.00 -11.13
C PRO A 49 -4.68 -0.58 -12.15
N THR A 50 -5.06 0.21 -13.16
CA THR A 50 -4.20 0.63 -14.28
C THR A 50 -3.54 1.98 -14.02
N THR A 51 -4.27 2.91 -13.43
CA THR A 51 -3.83 4.28 -13.16
C THR A 51 -3.34 4.47 -11.73
N GLY A 52 -3.79 3.63 -10.78
CA GLY A 52 -3.47 3.74 -9.36
C GLY A 52 -4.20 4.89 -8.65
N ARG A 53 -5.17 5.53 -9.31
CA ARG A 53 -5.94 6.65 -8.75
C ARG A 53 -7.20 6.13 -8.06
N VAL A 54 -7.50 6.72 -6.91
CA VAL A 54 -8.77 6.50 -6.20
C VAL A 54 -9.80 7.47 -6.76
N ASN A 55 -11.05 7.04 -6.92
CA ASN A 55 -12.13 7.97 -7.22
C ASN A 55 -12.29 8.97 -6.05
N PRO A 56 -12.11 10.29 -6.27
CA PRO A 56 -12.13 11.29 -5.21
C PRO A 56 -13.47 11.35 -4.47
N GLU A 57 -14.57 11.04 -5.15
CA GLU A 57 -15.90 11.02 -4.54
C GLU A 57 -16.05 9.86 -3.55
N MET A 58 -15.58 8.66 -3.93
CA MET A 58 -15.58 7.49 -3.04
C MET A 58 -14.67 7.71 -1.83
N GLU A 59 -13.51 8.35 -2.02
CA GLU A 59 -12.61 8.67 -0.91
C GLU A 59 -13.28 9.62 0.10
N LYS A 60 -13.96 10.67 -0.41
CA LYS A 60 -14.68 11.63 0.42
C LYS A 60 -15.81 10.94 1.20
N GLN A 61 -16.63 10.14 0.52
CA GLN A 61 -17.73 9.38 1.15
C GLN A 61 -17.22 8.42 2.24
N ALA A 62 -16.11 7.73 1.99
CA ALA A 62 -15.52 6.82 2.98
C ALA A 62 -15.05 7.58 4.24
N LYS A 63 -14.39 8.73 4.06
CA LYS A 63 -13.97 9.61 5.17
C LYS A 63 -15.16 10.15 5.95
N GLU A 64 -16.20 10.63 5.26
CA GLU A 64 -17.43 11.13 5.87
C GLU A 64 -18.18 10.03 6.65
N LYS A 65 -18.26 8.82 6.09
CA LYS A 65 -18.89 7.68 6.74
C LYS A 65 -18.15 7.31 8.03
N TYR A 66 -16.83 7.16 7.97
CA TYR A 66 -16.00 6.88 9.15
C TYR A 66 -16.16 7.95 10.23
N ALA A 67 -16.12 9.23 9.84
CA ALA A 67 -16.29 10.34 10.78
C ALA A 67 -17.69 10.36 11.43
N LYS A 68 -18.73 9.85 10.76
CA LYS A 68 -20.09 9.73 11.35
C LYS A 68 -20.27 8.50 12.23
N GLU A 69 -19.59 7.40 11.91
CA GLU A 69 -19.75 6.13 12.64
C GLU A 69 -18.94 6.07 13.93
N PHE A 70 -17.82 6.81 14.00
CA PHE A 70 -16.84 6.69 15.08
C PHE A 70 -16.59 7.99 15.87
N ASN A 71 -17.40 9.04 15.66
CA ASN A 71 -17.35 10.33 16.37
C ASN A 71 -18.73 10.66 16.95
#